data_AF-A0A0F9BVV1-F1
#
_entry.id   AF-A0A0F9BVV1-F1
#
_cell.length_a   1.000
_cell.length_b   1.000
_cell.length_c   1.000
_cell.angle_alpha   90.00
_cell.angle_beta   90.00
_cell.angle_gamma   90.00
#
_symmetry.space_group_name_H-M   'P 1'
#
loop_
_entity.id
_entity.type
_entity.pdbx_description
1 polymer ?
#
loop_
_entity_poly.entity_id
_entity_poly.type
_entity_poly.pdbx_seq_one_letter_code
_entity_poly.pdbx_strand_id
1 'polypeptide(L)'
;IYLPKGTWFDWETGEKFTGPLTLSNYEIPLNKVPCFVGGNGIVILRNNKTDELTARVYEVGQKATTDFYTLKEGKKYQFDVLNTNLDKVNIKNTTTDEAVSFNSSEGFIEFSIVEGQDYEIK
;
A
#
# COMPACT_ATOMS: atom_id res chain seq x y z
N ILE A 1 5.88 18.49 10.80
CA ILE A 1 6.25 17.11 10.40
C ILE A 1 7.25 17.20 9.25
N TYR A 2 8.39 16.52 9.32
CA TYR A 2 9.37 16.50 8.23
C TYR A 2 9.20 15.24 7.38
N LEU A 3 8.96 15.43 6.09
CA LEU A 3 8.91 14.39 5.08
C LEU A 3 10.24 14.39 4.31
N PRO A 4 11.05 13.32 4.41
CA PRO A 4 12.26 13.16 3.62
C PRO A 4 12.00 13.20 2.10
N LYS A 5 13.07 13.31 1.30
CA LYS A 5 12.98 13.21 -0.17
C LYS A 5 12.22 11.96 -0.60
N GLY A 6 11.21 12.12 -1.45
CA GLY A 6 10.38 11.03 -1.96
C GLY A 6 8.91 11.44 -2.09
N THR A 7 8.09 10.51 -2.56
CA THR A 7 6.63 10.67 -2.56
C THR A 7 6.06 10.08 -1.28
N TRP A 8 5.15 10.84 -0.67
CA TRP A 8 4.47 10.48 0.58
C TRP A 8 2.96 10.63 0.39
N PHE A 9 2.19 9.77 1.05
CA PHE A 9 0.74 9.84 1.06
C PHE A 9 0.23 9.90 2.50
N ASP A 10 -0.72 10.78 2.79
CA ASP A 10 -1.46 10.74 4.04
C ASP A 10 -2.26 9.43 4.11
N TRP A 11 -2.07 8.67 5.20
CA TRP A 11 -2.70 7.37 5.39
C TRP A 11 -4.24 7.40 5.37
N GLU A 12 -4.82 8.48 5.90
CA GLU A 12 -6.27 8.61 6.05
C GLU A 12 -6.92 9.17 4.79
N THR A 13 -6.32 10.22 4.21
CA THR A 13 -6.94 10.94 3.08
C THR A 13 -6.47 10.47 1.72
N GLY A 14 -5.29 9.84 1.62
CA GLY A 14 -4.65 9.56 0.33
C GLY A 14 -4.03 10.79 -0.34
N GLU A 15 -3.96 11.94 0.36
CA GLU A 15 -3.35 13.16 -0.18
C GLU A 15 -1.85 12.96 -0.44
N LYS A 16 -1.39 13.36 -1.64
CA LYS A 16 0.00 13.23 -2.08
C LYS A 16 0.86 14.42 -1.67
N PHE A 17 2.02 14.14 -1.09
CA PHE A 17 3.07 15.10 -0.77
C PHE A 17 4.37 14.74 -1.48
N THR A 18 5.10 15.77 -1.94
CA THR A 18 6.43 15.60 -2.54
C THR A 18 7.48 16.17 -1.60
N GLY A 19 8.30 15.29 -1.02
CA GLY A 19 9.44 15.67 -0.19
C GLY A 19 10.70 16.01 -1.00
N PRO A 20 11.70 16.67 -0.40
CA PRO A 20 11.78 17.02 1.02
C PRO A 20 10.84 18.18 1.37
N LEU A 21 10.05 18.03 2.43
CA LEU A 21 9.01 18.99 2.81
C LEU A 21 8.83 19.02 4.33
N THR A 22 8.79 20.23 4.91
CA THR A 22 8.38 20.42 6.30
C THR A 22 6.95 20.95 6.32
N LEU A 23 6.02 20.15 6.83
CA LEU A 23 4.65 20.57 7.10
C LEU A 23 4.60 21.27 8.45
N SER A 24 4.58 22.61 8.45
CA SER A 24 4.62 23.43 9.66
C SER A 24 3.25 23.62 10.32
N ASN A 25 2.17 23.62 9.54
CA ASN A 25 0.79 23.87 10.00
C ASN A 25 -0.15 22.71 9.63
N TYR A 26 0.35 21.48 9.64
CA TYR A 26 -0.49 20.32 9.38
C TYR A 26 -1.48 20.14 10.54
N GLU A 27 -2.77 20.09 10.22
CA GLU A 27 -3.81 19.93 11.24
C GLU A 27 -3.73 18.54 11.88
N ILE A 28 -3.55 18.51 13.19
CA ILE A 28 -3.56 17.27 14.00
C ILE A 28 -4.74 17.38 14.97
N PRO A 29 -5.98 17.18 14.51
CA PRO A 29 -7.13 17.11 15.41
C PRO A 29 -6.96 15.94 16.39
N LEU A 30 -7.62 16.01 17.55
CA LEU A 30 -7.44 15.06 18.66
C LEU A 30 -7.64 13.59 18.25
N ASN A 31 -8.43 13.34 17.21
CA ASN A 31 -8.79 12.03 16.70
C ASN A 31 -7.94 11.58 15.50
N LYS A 32 -6.92 12.34 15.09
CA LYS A 32 -6.05 12.01 13.95
C LYS A 32 -4.61 11.81 14.39
N VAL A 33 -4.02 10.69 13.99
CA VAL A 33 -2.59 10.44 14.16
C VAL A 33 -1.90 10.76 12.83
N PRO A 34 -0.91 11.66 12.78
CA PRO A 34 -0.19 11.96 11.55
C PRO A 34 0.60 10.72 11.10
N CYS A 35 0.13 10.08 10.04
CA CYS A 35 0.73 8.88 9.47
C CYS A 35 0.85 9.05 7.96
N PHE A 36 2.05 8.78 7.43
CA PHE A 36 2.37 8.95 6.02
C PHE A 36 3.02 7.69 5.46
N VAL A 37 2.57 7.28 4.28
CA VAL A 37 3.11 6.12 3.56
C VAL A 37 4.05 6.59 2.47
N GLY A 38 5.26 6.02 2.44
CA GLY A 38 6.27 6.28 1.42
C GLY A 38 7.06 4.99 1.11
N GLY A 39 8.24 5.13 0.50
CA GLY A 39 9.07 3.97 0.14
C GLY A 39 8.40 3.13 -0.94
N ASN A 40 8.19 1.84 -0.66
CA ASN A 40 7.55 0.92 -1.62
C ASN A 40 6.03 1.10 -1.73
N GLY A 41 5.41 1.84 -0.79
CA GLY A 41 3.98 2.17 -0.88
C GLY A 41 3.02 1.00 -0.63
N ILE A 42 3.48 -0.13 -0.07
CA ILE A 42 2.66 -1.32 0.16
C ILE A 42 2.37 -1.47 1.66
N VAL A 43 1.09 -1.55 2.01
CA VAL A 43 0.64 -1.80 3.38
C VAL A 43 -0.28 -3.00 3.39
N ILE A 44 -0.01 -3.98 4.27
CA ILE A 44 -0.87 -5.12 4.50
C ILE A 44 -1.64 -4.91 5.80
N LEU A 45 -2.96 -4.92 5.70
CA LEU A 45 -3.88 -4.76 6.81
C LEU A 45 -4.50 -6.11 7.16
N ARG A 46 -4.64 -6.39 8.45
CA ARG A 46 -5.36 -7.56 8.97
C ARG A 46 -6.52 -7.10 9.82
N ASN A 47 -7.73 -7.54 9.48
CA ASN A 47 -8.90 -7.30 10.31
C ASN A 47 -8.82 -8.16 11.58
N ASN A 48 -8.87 -7.52 12.75
CA ASN A 48 -8.71 -8.22 14.04
C ASN A 48 -9.92 -9.06 14.46
N LYS A 49 -11.06 -8.95 13.76
CA LYS A 49 -12.28 -9.73 14.03
C LYS A 49 -12.48 -10.85 13.01
N THR A 50 -12.20 -10.60 11.74
CA THR A 50 -12.44 -11.55 10.64
C THR A 50 -11.18 -12.31 10.21
N ASP A 51 -9.98 -11.88 10.63
CA ASP A 51 -8.67 -12.37 10.15
C ASP A 51 -8.46 -12.16 8.64
N GLU A 52 -9.33 -11.38 7.98
CA GLU A 52 -9.21 -11.04 6.56
C GLU A 52 -8.03 -10.11 6.32
N LEU A 53 -7.33 -10.32 5.19
CA LEU A 53 -6.21 -9.50 4.77
C LEU A 53 -6.58 -8.61 3.58
N THR A 54 -6.13 -7.36 3.65
CA THR A 54 -6.25 -6.37 2.58
C THR A 54 -4.87 -5.81 2.27
N ALA A 55 -4.50 -5.78 0.99
CA ALA A 55 -3.36 -5.00 0.53
C ALA A 55 -3.84 -3.61 0.11
N ARG A 56 -3.14 -2.58 0.58
CA ARG A 56 -3.24 -1.20 0.10
C ARG A 56 -1.94 -0.81 -0.58
N VAL A 57 -2.01 -0.43 -1.85
CA VAL A 57 -0.84 -0.06 -2.67
C VAL A 57 -0.99 1.39 -3.12
N TYR A 58 -0.04 2.23 -2.72
CA TYR A 58 0.00 3.67 -3.03
C TYR A 58 0.80 3.96 -4.30
N GLU A 59 0.40 4.99 -5.05
CA GLU A 59 1.07 5.43 -6.27
C GLU A 59 2.35 6.24 -5.96
N VAL A 60 3.33 5.59 -5.33
CA VAL A 60 4.62 6.20 -4.94
C VAL A 60 5.55 6.49 -6.12
N GLY A 61 5.13 6.17 -7.35
CA GLY A 61 5.86 6.52 -8.57
C GLY A 61 7.10 5.66 -8.85
N GLN A 62 7.27 4.54 -8.14
CA GLN A 62 8.39 3.61 -8.31
C GLN A 62 7.92 2.16 -8.35
N LYS A 63 8.65 1.33 -9.11
CA LYS A 63 8.47 -0.12 -9.06
C LYS A 63 9.05 -0.66 -7.76
N ALA A 64 8.45 -1.71 -7.22
CA ALA A 64 8.91 -2.32 -5.98
C ALA A 64 8.61 -3.82 -5.97
N THR A 65 9.56 -4.59 -5.44
CA THR A 65 9.37 -5.98 -5.03
C THR A 65 9.52 -6.01 -3.52
N THR A 66 8.48 -6.44 -2.81
CA THR A 66 8.49 -6.50 -1.34
C THR A 66 8.14 -7.89 -0.86
N ASP A 67 8.94 -8.39 0.08
CA ASP A 67 8.69 -9.66 0.74
C ASP A 67 7.91 -9.44 2.04
N PHE A 68 6.85 -10.21 2.23
CA PHE A 68 6.08 -10.30 3.45
C PHE A 68 6.17 -11.72 4.03
N TYR A 69 5.81 -11.85 5.30
CA TYR A 69 5.88 -13.12 6.02
C TYR A 69 4.55 -13.41 6.72
N THR A 70 4.08 -14.65 6.63
CA THR A 70 2.86 -15.07 7.35
C THR A 70 3.10 -15.05 8.85
N LEU A 71 2.08 -14.65 9.63
CA LEU A 71 2.22 -14.55 11.08
C LEU A 71 2.28 -15.92 11.76
N LYS A 72 1.55 -16.90 11.22
CA LYS A 72 1.42 -18.24 11.83
C LYS A 72 2.63 -19.13 11.52
N GLU A 73 3.13 -19.10 10.28
CA GLU A 73 4.11 -20.06 9.78
C GLU A 73 5.41 -19.42 9.30
N GLY A 74 5.50 -18.09 9.27
CA GLY A 74 6.69 -17.38 8.77
C GLY A 74 6.96 -17.64 7.28
N LYS A 75 5.97 -18.09 6.53
CA LYS A 75 6.13 -18.34 5.08
C LYS A 75 6.26 -17.00 4.36
N LYS A 76 7.26 -16.92 3.48
CA LYS A 76 7.47 -15.75 2.63
C LYS A 76 6.44 -15.73 1.50
N TYR A 77 5.93 -14.54 1.18
CA TYR A 77 5.19 -14.24 -0.04
C TYR A 77 5.56 -12.84 -0.55
N GLN A 78 5.31 -12.56 -1.81
CA GLN A 78 5.88 -11.43 -2.54
C GLN A 78 4.81 -10.56 -3.20
N PHE A 79 5.06 -9.25 -3.19
CA PHE A 79 4.31 -8.25 -3.94
C PHE A 79 5.21 -7.55 -4.92
N ASP A 80 4.86 -7.62 -6.21
CA ASP A 80 5.52 -6.95 -7.30
C ASP A 80 4.65 -5.81 -7.85
N VAL A 81 5.07 -4.57 -7.60
CA VAL A 81 4.51 -3.37 -8.21
C VAL A 81 5.35 -3.04 -9.43
N LEU A 82 4.85 -3.40 -10.61
CA LEU A 82 5.53 -3.23 -11.89
C LEU A 82 5.04 -2.02 -12.67
N ASN A 83 3.87 -1.51 -12.32
CA ASN A 83 3.27 -0.31 -12.90
C ASN A 83 3.09 0.77 -11.83
N THR A 84 3.58 1.96 -12.15
CA THR A 84 3.64 3.11 -11.24
C THR A 84 2.49 4.08 -11.43
N ASN A 85 1.58 3.84 -12.38
CA ASN A 85 0.35 4.59 -12.57
C ASN A 85 -0.81 3.65 -12.26
N LEU A 86 -1.56 3.93 -11.19
CA LEU A 86 -2.58 3.02 -10.69
C LEU A 86 -3.95 3.18 -11.39
N ASP A 87 -4.12 4.16 -12.27
CA ASP A 87 -5.35 4.35 -13.05
C ASP A 87 -5.53 3.27 -14.13
N LYS A 88 -4.44 2.59 -14.52
CA LYS A 88 -4.42 1.60 -15.60
C LYS A 88 -3.66 0.35 -15.19
N VAL A 89 -4.08 -0.27 -14.08
CA VAL A 89 -3.47 -1.51 -13.58
C VAL A 89 -4.41 -2.69 -13.65
N ASN A 90 -3.80 -3.86 -13.77
CA ASN A 90 -4.40 -5.15 -13.49
C ASN A 90 -3.64 -5.79 -12.33
N ILE A 91 -4.38 -6.41 -11.43
CA ILE A 91 -3.81 -7.14 -10.31
C ILE A 91 -3.98 -8.63 -10.58
N LYS A 92 -2.91 -9.38 -10.43
CA LYS A 92 -2.89 -10.83 -10.61
C LYS A 92 -2.36 -11.49 -9.35
N ASN A 93 -3.08 -12.49 -8.86
CA ASN A 93 -2.55 -13.45 -7.92
C ASN A 93 -1.68 -14.44 -8.70
N THR A 94 -0.36 -14.36 -8.55
CA THR A 94 0.56 -15.19 -9.33
C THR A 94 0.66 -16.61 -8.78
N THR A 95 0.20 -16.86 -7.55
CA THR A 95 0.09 -18.21 -7.00
C THR A 95 -1.07 -18.99 -7.62
N THR A 96 -2.24 -18.35 -7.82
CA THR A 96 -3.43 -19.02 -8.41
C THR A 96 -3.62 -18.76 -9.90
N ASP A 97 -2.84 -17.85 -10.49
CA ASP A 97 -2.98 -17.36 -11.86
C ASP A 97 -4.26 -16.54 -12.13
N GLU A 98 -4.96 -16.11 -11.08
CA GLU A 98 -6.25 -15.43 -11.18
C GLU A 98 -6.14 -13.90 -11.16
N ALA A 99 -7.05 -13.24 -11.87
CA ALA A 99 -7.21 -11.78 -11.79
C ALA A 99 -7.88 -11.40 -10.47
N VAL A 100 -7.43 -10.30 -9.87
CA VAL A 100 -7.94 -9.80 -8.59
C VAL A 100 -8.64 -8.46 -8.81
N SER A 101 -9.90 -8.39 -8.41
CA SER A 101 -10.66 -7.13 -8.37
C SER A 101 -10.14 -6.23 -7.26
N PHE A 102 -10.14 -4.92 -7.50
CA PHE A 102 -9.69 -3.92 -6.55
C PHE A 102 -10.61 -2.71 -6.53
N ASN A 103 -10.55 -1.96 -5.43
CA ASN A 103 -11.15 -0.64 -5.30
C ASN A 103 -10.06 0.42 -5.46
N SER A 104 -10.36 1.49 -6.17
CA SER A 104 -9.48 2.66 -6.27
C SER A 104 -9.98 3.78 -5.37
N SER A 105 -9.03 4.44 -4.71
CA SER A 105 -9.22 5.67 -3.95
C SER A 105 -8.22 6.72 -4.44
N GLU A 106 -8.29 7.93 -3.89
CA GLU A 106 -7.28 8.95 -4.17
C GLU A 106 -5.89 8.46 -3.73
N GLY A 107 -4.97 8.30 -4.67
CA GLY A 107 -3.56 7.95 -4.40
C GLY A 107 -3.25 6.49 -4.12
N PHE A 108 -4.24 5.60 -4.00
CA PHE A 108 -4.01 4.18 -3.75
C PHE A 108 -5.12 3.26 -4.26
N ILE A 109 -4.79 1.97 -4.39
CA ILE A 109 -5.74 0.88 -4.63
C ILE A 109 -5.76 -0.08 -3.45
N GLU A 110 -6.90 -0.75 -3.27
CA GLU A 110 -7.10 -1.77 -2.23
C GLU A 110 -7.74 -3.04 -2.77
N PHE A 111 -7.26 -4.19 -2.31
CA PHE A 111 -7.81 -5.49 -2.69
C PHE A 111 -7.60 -6.53 -1.59
N SER A 112 -8.49 -7.51 -1.55
CA SER A 112 -8.37 -8.65 -0.63
C SER A 112 -7.24 -9.57 -1.08
N ILE A 113 -6.54 -10.12 -0.10
CA ILE A 113 -5.44 -11.04 -0.33
C ILE A 113 -5.57 -12.28 0.56
N VAL A 114 -4.85 -13.33 0.21
CA VAL A 114 -4.74 -14.56 0.97
C VAL A 114 -3.32 -14.66 1.52
N GLU A 115 -3.23 -14.98 2.80
CA GLU A 115 -1.95 -15.12 3.48
C GLU A 115 -1.07 -16.17 2.78
N GLY A 116 0.17 -15.79 2.43
CA GLY A 116 1.13 -16.69 1.79
C GLY A 116 0.99 -16.82 0.28
N GLN A 117 0.22 -15.96 -0.38
CA GLN A 117 0.10 -15.90 -1.85
C GLN A 117 0.80 -14.66 -2.41
N ASP A 118 1.29 -14.80 -3.64
CA ASP A 118 2.05 -13.79 -4.35
C ASP A 118 1.17 -12.95 -5.28
N TYR A 119 1.50 -11.67 -5.42
CA TYR A 119 0.70 -10.70 -6.18
C TYR A 119 1.55 -9.81 -7.08
N GLU A 120 1.06 -9.59 -8.30
CA GLU A 120 1.66 -8.70 -9.30
C GLU A 120 0.66 -7.59 -9.67
N ILE A 121 1.11 -6.34 -9.62
CA ILE A 121 0.38 -5.13 -10.03
C ILE A 121 1.06 -4.57 -11.27
N LYS A 122 0.41 -4.66 -12.45
CA LYS A 122 0.98 -4.30 -13.75
C LYS A 122 0.05 -3.50 -14.65
#